data_AF-A0A4R7VAI5-F1
#
_entry.id   AF-A0A4R7VAI5-F1
#
_cell.length_a   1.000
_cell.length_b   1.000
_cell.length_c   1.000
_cell.angle_alpha   90.00
_cell.angle_beta   90.00
_cell.angle_gamma   90.00
#
_symmetry.space_group_name_H-M   'P 1'
#
loop_
_entity.id
_entity.type
_entity.pdbx_description
1 polymer ?
#
loop_
_entity_poly.entity_id
_entity_poly.type
_entity_poly.pdbx_seq_one_letter_code
_entity_poly.pdbx_strand_id
1 'polypeptide(L)'
;MTLANWKLTDCFTSNNTSGKNRDKAQLVEEFMSTKMQNLEPSHKNKIDEYHTALGEAFALQSKLEGSLSTLETPGTFCKRKLREAMRTKYTARFRPQHKIKLKAKSSTENADYSFTLLQAAMLNFTDAEASPDYYSSDSEVSCNLPGSTGECSNEKITAQEFSELSRSLDLGSEYQKMLKEKFDTPEACTNAVQLAILNMKVAAYTKFFSNEINEKTWSTLKNLTDRKVDIANGSDVKSEPIGFYAVSLLDKYVANAVALIVRGKPPSTSQYIIYAPDDNGPGFYVYDTPYDYLSKISQQLIHGTPLANFLASRMSLIDQATFLNDLKTFHEEKYTQKKRHPRDGLSGKTQVTFTPLKEKGLFAYISTLNLTTFVSDSKRIAVPVDEVNQPIHADRRADCHLHPRPTVSEKITYSFRTRQRSAPVDSLLSELFSGVEDWSFEEKKKQVCQLMELKKLRNQQNTRSIIENADNRSIQTRLIDYFNDFDLVVNPRSENESFLLWKRDLSGYQQSALVANRLKNSGNPSSENEQILDFNNRYYIWIKDSAYEVQTTSRGWRVIHPLDKSAFSPPVIYSTTSGWHLPQ
;
A
#
# COMPACT_ATOMS: atom_id res chain seq x y z
N MET A 1 29.72 -28.57 15.73
CA MET A 1 30.34 -27.86 14.59
C MET A 1 31.12 -26.68 15.16
N THR A 2 32.39 -26.50 14.79
CA THR A 2 33.14 -25.27 15.11
C THR A 2 32.80 -24.21 14.06
N LEU A 3 32.73 -22.93 14.43
CA LEU A 3 32.44 -21.83 13.47
C LEU A 3 33.45 -21.77 12.30
N ALA A 4 34.67 -22.26 12.49
CA ALA A 4 35.68 -22.34 11.44
C ALA A 4 35.25 -23.24 10.26
N ASN A 5 34.40 -24.23 10.51
CA ASN A 5 33.89 -25.17 9.50
C ASN A 5 32.43 -24.90 9.10
N TRP A 6 31.80 -23.87 9.68
CA TRP A 6 30.40 -23.55 9.41
C TRP A 6 30.26 -22.83 8.06
N LYS A 7 29.39 -23.34 7.19
CA LYS A 7 29.06 -22.74 5.91
C LYS A 7 27.65 -22.20 5.94
N LEU A 8 27.36 -21.19 5.14
CA LEU A 8 26.01 -20.67 4.99
C LEU A 8 25.02 -21.74 4.50
N THR A 9 25.51 -22.75 3.75
CA THR A 9 24.73 -23.94 3.37
C THR A 9 24.22 -24.73 4.57
N ASP A 10 24.89 -24.64 5.72
CA ASP A 10 24.49 -25.32 6.94
C ASP A 10 23.25 -24.67 7.58
N CYS A 11 22.87 -23.45 7.18
CA CYS A 11 21.60 -22.82 7.56
C CYS A 11 20.37 -23.43 6.88
N PHE A 12 20.57 -24.23 5.82
CA PHE A 12 19.51 -24.77 4.99
C PHE A 12 19.58 -26.29 5.06
N THR A 13 19.03 -26.87 6.13
CA THR A 13 19.03 -28.33 6.37
C THR A 13 17.64 -28.90 6.14
N SER A 14 17.09 -28.76 4.94
CA SER A 14 15.90 -29.53 4.56
C SER A 14 16.30 -30.85 3.88
N ASN A 15 15.52 -31.91 4.11
CA ASN A 15 15.63 -33.27 3.55
C ASN A 15 15.56 -33.37 1.99
N ASN A 16 15.78 -32.29 1.25
CA ASN A 16 15.69 -32.24 -0.21
C ASN A 16 16.98 -31.70 -0.83
N THR A 17 17.57 -32.52 -1.72
CA THR A 17 18.69 -32.30 -2.66
C THR A 17 19.65 -31.14 -2.33
N SER A 18 20.90 -31.50 -2.00
CA SER A 18 22.07 -30.62 -1.80
C SER A 18 22.16 -29.37 -2.73
N GLY A 19 21.68 -29.48 -3.97
CA GLY A 19 21.60 -28.35 -4.91
C GLY A 19 20.72 -27.18 -4.44
N LYS A 20 19.47 -27.41 -4.01
CA LYS A 20 18.56 -26.32 -3.60
C LYS A 20 19.05 -25.57 -2.37
N ASN A 21 19.66 -26.28 -1.42
CA ASN A 21 20.23 -25.66 -0.21
C ASN A 21 21.46 -24.81 -0.55
N ARG A 22 22.24 -25.21 -1.55
CA ARG A 22 23.34 -24.40 -2.09
C ARG A 22 22.84 -23.12 -2.76
N ASP A 23 21.77 -23.22 -3.55
CA ASP A 23 21.19 -22.06 -4.24
C ASP A 23 20.61 -21.04 -3.26
N LYS A 24 19.89 -21.51 -2.21
CA LYS A 24 19.43 -20.65 -1.10
C LYS A 24 20.60 -19.94 -0.42
N ALA A 25 21.66 -20.67 -0.08
CA ALA A 25 22.84 -20.09 0.56
C ALA A 25 23.53 -19.05 -0.35
N GLN A 26 23.68 -19.35 -1.63
CA GLN A 26 24.28 -18.40 -2.58
C GLN A 26 23.48 -17.10 -2.68
N LEU A 27 22.14 -17.19 -2.75
CA LEU A 27 21.25 -16.03 -2.77
C LEU A 27 21.43 -15.15 -1.51
N VAL A 28 21.47 -15.77 -0.31
CA VAL A 28 21.66 -15.04 0.93
C VAL A 28 23.08 -14.41 1.03
N GLU A 29 24.12 -15.10 0.56
CA GLU A 29 25.49 -14.56 0.54
C GLU A 29 25.62 -13.35 -0.40
N GLU A 30 25.02 -13.43 -1.59
CA GLU A 30 24.98 -12.33 -2.55
C GLU A 30 24.25 -11.11 -1.97
N PHE A 31 23.09 -11.34 -1.35
CA PHE A 31 22.35 -10.31 -0.65
C PHE A 31 23.18 -9.64 0.45
N MET A 32 23.84 -10.41 1.32
CA MET A 32 24.68 -9.84 2.39
C MET A 32 25.85 -9.01 1.84
N SER A 33 26.45 -9.46 0.72
CA SER A 33 27.61 -8.80 0.11
C SER A 33 27.25 -7.51 -0.60
N THR A 34 26.02 -7.40 -1.11
CA THR A 34 25.56 -6.24 -1.90
C THR A 34 24.69 -5.29 -1.08
N LYS A 35 23.70 -5.80 -0.33
CA LYS A 35 22.71 -5.01 0.39
C LYS A 35 23.05 -4.77 1.85
N MET A 36 24.07 -5.44 2.40
CA MET A 36 24.56 -5.23 3.77
C MET A 36 26.07 -4.98 3.83
N GLN A 37 26.64 -4.42 2.75
CA GLN A 37 28.08 -4.22 2.56
C GLN A 37 28.74 -3.46 3.71
N ASN A 38 28.12 -2.37 4.20
CA ASN A 38 28.71 -1.53 5.24
C ASN A 38 28.35 -2.00 6.67
N LEU A 39 27.71 -3.15 6.84
CA LEU A 39 27.37 -3.72 8.15
C LEU A 39 28.59 -4.41 8.81
N GLU A 40 29.66 -3.64 8.97
CA GLU A 40 30.96 -4.13 9.45
C GLU A 40 31.23 -3.78 10.92
N PRO A 41 32.11 -4.52 11.63
CA PRO A 41 32.41 -4.26 13.05
C PRO A 41 32.90 -2.83 13.34
N SER A 42 33.52 -2.17 12.37
CA SER A 42 33.94 -0.75 12.46
C SER A 42 32.76 0.22 12.63
N HIS A 43 31.55 -0.18 12.25
CA HIS A 43 30.33 0.60 12.34
C HIS A 43 29.44 0.22 13.54
N LYS A 44 29.98 -0.44 14.57
CA LYS A 44 29.21 -0.93 15.74
C LYS A 44 28.19 0.09 16.28
N ASN A 45 28.62 1.33 16.53
CA ASN A 45 27.71 2.36 17.07
C ASN A 45 26.54 2.67 16.11
N LYS A 46 26.80 2.71 14.80
CA LYS A 46 25.74 2.94 13.78
C LYS A 46 24.77 1.76 13.73
N ILE A 47 25.27 0.54 13.89
CA ILE A 47 24.46 -0.68 13.95
C ILE A 47 23.54 -0.65 15.19
N ASP A 48 24.06 -0.26 16.35
CA ASP A 48 23.29 -0.15 17.59
C ASP A 48 22.23 0.97 17.50
N GLU A 49 22.57 2.12 16.91
CA GLU A 49 21.61 3.20 16.63
C GLU A 49 20.51 2.75 15.65
N TYR A 50 20.87 2.00 14.61
CA TYR A 50 19.91 1.46 13.64
C TYR A 50 18.94 0.46 14.30
N HIS A 51 19.44 -0.46 15.12
CA HIS A 51 18.59 -1.37 15.90
C HIS A 51 17.62 -0.64 16.82
N THR A 52 18.10 0.41 17.49
CA THR A 52 17.27 1.24 18.38
C THR A 52 16.16 1.94 17.58
N ALA A 53 16.52 2.61 16.49
CA ALA A 53 15.55 3.30 15.63
C ALA A 53 14.51 2.33 15.04
N LEU A 54 14.93 1.14 14.61
CA LEU A 54 14.03 0.07 14.20
C LEU A 54 13.06 -0.30 15.32
N GLY A 55 13.58 -0.59 16.52
CA GLY A 55 12.76 -0.97 17.67
C GLY A 55 11.68 0.05 18.02
N GLU A 56 12.04 1.33 18.03
CA GLU A 56 11.12 2.44 18.29
C GLU A 56 10.10 2.61 17.15
N ALA A 57 10.52 2.52 15.88
CA ALA A 57 9.64 2.61 14.72
C ALA A 57 8.58 1.51 14.78
N PHE A 58 9.00 0.26 15.05
CA PHE A 58 8.10 -0.87 15.18
C PHE A 58 7.08 -0.68 16.31
N ALA A 59 7.49 -0.13 17.46
CA ALA A 59 6.57 0.12 18.57
C ALA A 59 5.46 1.12 18.20
N LEU A 60 5.79 2.22 17.53
CA LEU A 60 4.81 3.20 17.07
C LEU A 60 3.92 2.64 15.95
N GLN A 61 4.52 1.86 15.06
CA GLN A 61 3.81 1.20 13.99
C GLN A 61 2.79 0.17 14.51
N SER A 62 3.12 -0.58 15.56
CA SER A 62 2.18 -1.48 16.24
C SER A 62 0.98 -0.72 16.84
N LYS A 63 1.20 0.49 17.39
CA LYS A 63 0.09 1.36 17.85
C LYS A 63 -0.79 1.81 16.68
N LEU A 64 -0.18 2.22 15.57
CA LEU A 64 -0.90 2.58 14.35
C LEU A 64 -1.71 1.39 13.81
N GLU A 65 -1.15 0.18 13.87
CA GLU A 65 -1.83 -1.04 13.44
C GLU A 65 -3.08 -1.33 14.27
N GLY A 66 -3.01 -1.13 15.59
CA GLY A 66 -4.19 -1.21 16.47
C GLY A 66 -5.30 -0.28 16.00
N SER A 67 -4.96 0.93 15.59
CA SER A 67 -5.91 1.83 14.93
C SER A 67 -6.36 1.24 13.59
N LEU A 68 -5.47 0.92 12.65
CA LEU A 68 -5.84 0.44 11.31
C LEU A 68 -6.76 -0.79 11.32
N SER A 69 -6.58 -1.70 12.28
CA SER A 69 -7.39 -2.93 12.42
C SER A 69 -8.88 -2.63 12.68
N THR A 70 -9.18 -1.56 13.43
CA THR A 70 -10.55 -1.13 13.77
C THR A 70 -11.18 -0.21 12.72
N LEU A 71 -10.43 0.20 11.69
CA LEU A 71 -10.93 1.06 10.63
C LEU A 71 -11.95 0.32 9.75
N GLU A 72 -13.23 0.67 9.85
CA GLU A 72 -14.26 0.20 8.92
C GLU A 72 -14.04 0.79 7.52
N THR A 73 -14.30 -0.01 6.48
CA THR A 73 -14.38 0.53 5.11
C THR A 73 -15.57 1.49 5.00
N PRO A 74 -15.56 2.50 4.11
CA PRO A 74 -16.69 3.40 3.93
C PRO A 74 -18.02 2.66 3.73
N GLY A 75 -18.03 1.63 2.89
CA GLY A 75 -19.20 0.81 2.61
C GLY A 75 -19.72 0.06 3.84
N THR A 76 -18.83 -0.51 4.67
CA THR A 76 -19.24 -1.21 5.91
C THR A 76 -19.86 -0.23 6.91
N PHE A 77 -19.19 0.89 7.15
CA PHE A 77 -19.65 1.93 8.07
C PHE A 77 -21.00 2.51 7.64
N CYS A 78 -21.08 2.95 6.38
CA CYS A 78 -22.26 3.57 5.80
C CYS A 78 -23.45 2.59 5.79
N LYS A 79 -23.21 1.32 5.47
CA LYS A 79 -24.25 0.28 5.49
C LYS A 79 -24.84 0.07 6.88
N ARG A 80 -24.01 0.09 7.92
CA ARG A 80 -24.46 -0.05 9.31
C ARG A 80 -25.33 1.13 9.72
N LYS A 81 -24.84 2.37 9.52
CA LYS A 81 -25.56 3.61 9.83
C LYS A 81 -26.87 3.74 9.04
N LEU A 82 -26.86 3.47 7.74
CA LEU A 82 -28.06 3.50 6.91
C LEU A 82 -29.08 2.46 7.38
N ARG A 83 -28.66 1.23 7.69
CA ARG A 83 -29.56 0.20 8.20
C ARG A 83 -30.23 0.62 9.51
N GLU A 84 -29.50 1.26 10.40
CA GLU A 84 -30.02 1.77 11.67
C GLU A 84 -31.07 2.86 11.42
N ALA A 85 -30.74 3.87 10.62
CA ALA A 85 -31.67 4.95 10.27
C ALA A 85 -32.94 4.45 9.58
N MET A 86 -32.81 3.49 8.66
CA MET A 86 -33.95 2.89 7.97
C MET A 86 -34.85 2.06 8.89
N ARG A 87 -34.30 1.40 9.92
CA ARG A 87 -35.10 0.66 10.92
C ARG A 87 -35.87 1.61 11.84
N THR A 88 -35.35 2.81 12.06
CA THR A 88 -35.97 3.82 12.91
C THR A 88 -37.07 4.58 12.15
N LYS A 89 -36.80 4.99 10.90
CA LYS A 89 -37.73 5.80 10.10
C LYS A 89 -38.76 4.97 9.32
N TYR A 90 -38.40 3.76 8.93
CA TYR A 90 -39.24 2.86 8.12
C TYR A 90 -39.34 1.47 8.77
N THR A 91 -40.15 0.58 8.17
CA THR A 91 -40.26 -0.80 8.66
C THR A 91 -38.95 -1.59 8.46
N ALA A 92 -38.68 -2.56 9.34
CA ALA A 92 -37.46 -3.40 9.33
C ALA A 92 -37.26 -4.26 8.05
N ARG A 93 -38.17 -4.15 7.08
CA ARG A 93 -38.20 -4.85 5.80
C ARG A 93 -37.22 -4.26 4.79
N PHE A 94 -37.00 -2.94 4.80
CA PHE A 94 -36.07 -2.32 3.86
C PHE A 94 -34.62 -2.60 4.24
N ARG A 95 -33.79 -2.90 3.24
CA ARG A 95 -32.38 -3.24 3.44
C ARG A 95 -31.50 -2.39 2.52
N PRO A 96 -30.27 -2.03 2.93
CA PRO A 96 -29.35 -1.24 2.10
C PRO A 96 -29.04 -1.82 0.71
N GLN A 97 -29.24 -3.14 0.50
CA GLN A 97 -29.05 -3.80 -0.79
C GLN A 97 -30.24 -3.71 -1.75
N HIS A 98 -31.41 -3.26 -1.29
CA HIS A 98 -32.56 -3.03 -2.17
C HIS A 98 -32.22 -1.95 -3.20
N LYS A 99 -32.88 -1.98 -4.35
CA LYS A 99 -32.60 -1.04 -5.44
C LYS A 99 -33.59 0.13 -5.42
N ILE A 100 -33.12 1.30 -5.80
CA ILE A 100 -33.91 2.50 -6.05
C ILE A 100 -33.64 2.97 -7.47
N LYS A 101 -34.70 3.33 -8.20
CA LYS A 101 -34.58 4.00 -9.49
C LYS A 101 -34.52 5.51 -9.25
N LEU A 102 -33.51 6.19 -9.81
CA LEU A 102 -33.29 7.63 -9.65
C LEU A 102 -33.30 8.34 -11.01
N LYS A 103 -34.44 8.32 -11.70
CA LYS A 103 -34.57 8.97 -13.01
C LYS A 103 -35.10 10.39 -12.83
N ALA A 104 -34.33 11.39 -13.23
CA ALA A 104 -34.80 12.78 -13.24
C ALA A 104 -35.99 12.93 -14.21
N LYS A 105 -36.99 13.72 -13.83
CA LYS A 105 -38.21 13.96 -14.64
C LYS A 105 -37.89 14.59 -16.00
N SER A 106 -36.84 15.39 -16.07
CA SER A 106 -36.33 16.02 -17.30
C SER A 106 -35.49 15.08 -18.19
N SER A 107 -35.13 13.89 -17.72
CA SER A 107 -34.24 13.00 -18.47
C SER A 107 -34.96 12.27 -19.61
N THR A 108 -34.45 12.47 -20.83
CA THR A 108 -34.88 11.78 -22.04
C THR A 108 -34.06 10.53 -22.35
N GLU A 109 -33.00 10.27 -21.58
CA GLU A 109 -32.09 9.14 -21.82
C GLU A 109 -32.63 7.82 -21.27
N ASN A 110 -32.47 6.76 -22.06
CA ASN A 110 -32.74 5.37 -21.65
C ASN A 110 -31.49 4.73 -21.04
N ALA A 111 -31.04 5.25 -19.90
CA ALA A 111 -29.98 4.64 -19.09
C ALA A 111 -30.56 3.82 -17.93
N ASP A 112 -29.77 2.88 -17.38
CA ASP A 112 -30.12 2.20 -16.13
C ASP A 112 -29.84 3.12 -14.95
N TYR A 113 -30.88 3.72 -14.38
CA TYR A 113 -30.83 4.59 -13.20
C TYR A 113 -31.01 3.81 -11.89
N SER A 114 -30.73 2.51 -11.88
CA SER A 114 -30.96 1.64 -10.72
C SER A 114 -29.72 1.54 -9.84
N PHE A 115 -29.81 2.04 -8.62
CA PHE A 115 -28.73 1.99 -7.63
C PHE A 115 -29.17 1.17 -6.43
N THR A 116 -28.24 0.54 -5.72
CA THR A 116 -28.59 0.09 -4.35
C THR A 116 -28.82 1.31 -3.46
N LEU A 117 -29.69 1.19 -2.46
CA LEU A 117 -29.91 2.25 -1.47
C LEU A 117 -28.61 2.69 -0.81
N LEU A 118 -27.72 1.74 -0.51
CA LEU A 118 -26.39 2.06 0.02
C LEU A 118 -25.58 2.94 -0.93
N GLN A 119 -25.49 2.57 -2.21
CA GLN A 119 -24.75 3.36 -3.21
C GLN A 119 -25.34 4.76 -3.32
N ALA A 120 -26.66 4.87 -3.48
CA ALA A 120 -27.35 6.15 -3.59
C ALA A 120 -27.11 7.03 -2.36
N ALA A 121 -27.20 6.46 -1.15
CA ALA A 121 -26.99 7.23 0.08
C ALA A 121 -25.53 7.68 0.25
N MET A 122 -24.56 6.86 -0.15
CA MET A 122 -23.15 7.21 -0.08
C MET A 122 -22.75 8.29 -1.09
N LEU A 123 -23.35 8.30 -2.29
CA LEU A 123 -23.12 9.34 -3.29
C LEU A 123 -23.88 10.64 -3.00
N ASN A 124 -24.81 10.59 -2.04
CA ASN A 124 -25.60 11.70 -1.56
C ASN A 124 -26.46 12.37 -2.66
N PHE A 125 -27.21 13.39 -2.25
CA PHE A 125 -28.14 14.12 -3.10
C PHE A 125 -27.92 15.62 -2.98
N THR A 126 -27.99 16.35 -4.09
CA THR A 126 -28.02 17.82 -4.09
C THR A 126 -29.35 18.33 -3.53
N ASP A 127 -29.43 19.63 -3.21
CA ASP A 127 -30.71 20.26 -2.81
C ASP A 127 -31.78 20.14 -3.91
N ALA A 128 -31.36 20.30 -5.17
CA ALA A 128 -32.26 20.17 -6.32
C ALA A 128 -32.78 18.74 -6.45
N GLU A 129 -31.92 17.74 -6.25
CA GLU A 129 -32.31 16.33 -6.32
C GLU A 129 -33.29 15.92 -5.22
N ALA A 130 -33.18 16.54 -4.04
CA ALA A 130 -34.09 16.31 -2.93
C ALA A 130 -35.38 17.15 -2.98
N SER A 131 -35.52 18.02 -3.98
CA SER A 131 -36.70 18.84 -4.14
C SER A 131 -37.90 18.00 -4.61
N PRO A 132 -39.13 18.38 -4.22
CA PRO A 132 -40.35 17.78 -4.78
C PRO A 132 -40.33 17.81 -6.31
N ASP A 133 -40.89 16.79 -6.94
CA ASP A 133 -41.03 16.65 -8.41
C ASP A 133 -39.72 16.56 -9.22
N TYR A 134 -38.54 16.49 -8.59
CA TYR A 134 -37.28 16.31 -9.32
C TYR A 134 -37.22 14.95 -10.05
N TYR A 135 -37.61 13.88 -9.35
CA TYR A 135 -37.62 12.52 -9.87
C TYR A 135 -38.95 12.18 -10.56
N SER A 136 -38.89 11.28 -11.55
CA SER A 136 -40.08 10.74 -12.19
C SER A 136 -40.92 9.89 -11.23
N SER A 137 -42.23 9.78 -11.46
CA SER A 137 -43.15 9.06 -10.58
C SER A 137 -42.89 7.55 -10.48
N ASP A 138 -42.12 6.96 -11.41
CA ASP A 138 -41.67 5.58 -11.38
C ASP A 138 -40.31 5.39 -10.66
N SER A 139 -39.75 6.46 -10.07
CA SER A 139 -38.53 6.43 -9.25
C SER A 139 -38.86 5.99 -7.82
N GLU A 140 -38.99 4.68 -7.62
CA GLU A 140 -39.36 4.05 -6.35
C GLU A 140 -38.33 3.00 -5.91
N VAL A 141 -38.36 2.63 -4.62
CA VAL A 141 -37.59 1.50 -4.09
C VAL A 141 -38.24 0.18 -4.47
N SER A 142 -37.47 -0.71 -5.08
CA SER A 142 -37.88 -2.08 -5.42
C SER A 142 -37.33 -3.07 -4.39
N CYS A 143 -38.24 -3.85 -3.79
CA CYS A 143 -37.92 -4.86 -2.77
C CYS A 143 -37.79 -6.29 -3.33
N ASN A 144 -37.87 -6.47 -4.65
CA ASN A 144 -37.80 -7.79 -5.28
C ASN A 144 -36.38 -8.36 -5.19
N LEU A 145 -36.18 -9.34 -4.30
CA LEU A 145 -35.07 -10.28 -4.43
C LEU A 145 -35.39 -11.30 -5.55
N PRO A 146 -34.41 -11.74 -6.35
CA PRO A 146 -34.63 -12.84 -7.29
C PRO A 146 -35.10 -14.08 -6.51
N GLY A 147 -36.31 -14.58 -6.81
CA GLY A 147 -36.84 -15.83 -6.25
C GLY A 147 -37.80 -15.72 -5.06
N SER A 148 -38.32 -14.54 -4.70
CA SER A 148 -39.35 -14.41 -3.67
C SER A 148 -40.64 -13.83 -4.23
N THR A 149 -41.66 -14.69 -4.44
CA THR A 149 -43.04 -14.34 -4.79
C THR A 149 -43.83 -13.91 -3.54
N GLY A 150 -43.33 -12.92 -2.82
CA GLY A 150 -44.04 -12.27 -1.72
C GLY A 150 -44.57 -10.92 -2.18
N GLU A 151 -45.88 -10.73 -2.14
CA GLU A 151 -46.53 -9.45 -2.45
C GLU A 151 -45.95 -8.32 -1.58
N CYS A 152 -45.43 -7.27 -2.23
CA CYS A 152 -45.06 -6.04 -1.54
C CYS A 152 -46.33 -5.31 -1.10
N SER A 153 -46.55 -5.21 0.21
CA SER A 153 -47.56 -4.33 0.80
C SER A 153 -47.32 -2.85 0.43
N ASN A 154 -48.40 -2.06 0.38
CA ASN A 154 -48.52 -0.66 -0.07
C ASN A 154 -47.57 0.41 0.53
N GLU A 155 -46.63 0.06 1.39
CA GLU A 155 -45.68 1.01 2.00
C GLU A 155 -44.48 1.18 1.07
N LYS A 156 -44.46 2.29 0.32
CA LYS A 156 -43.44 2.63 -0.67
C LYS A 156 -42.56 3.75 -0.14
N ILE A 157 -41.24 3.64 -0.35
CA ILE A 157 -40.31 4.76 -0.17
C ILE A 157 -40.12 5.39 -1.55
N THR A 158 -40.48 6.66 -1.68
CA THR A 158 -40.24 7.46 -2.87
C THR A 158 -38.77 7.88 -2.97
N ALA A 159 -38.30 8.21 -4.18
CA ALA A 159 -36.95 8.76 -4.36
C ALA A 159 -36.75 10.07 -3.57
N GLN A 160 -37.78 10.91 -3.46
CA GLN A 160 -37.73 12.13 -2.65
C GLN A 160 -37.52 11.82 -1.16
N GLU A 161 -38.37 11.00 -0.55
CA GLU A 161 -38.25 10.64 0.88
C GLU A 161 -36.90 10.00 1.21
N PHE A 162 -36.38 9.20 0.28
CA PHE A 162 -35.06 8.59 0.43
C PHE A 162 -33.93 9.63 0.30
N SER A 163 -34.01 10.54 -0.66
CA SER A 163 -33.02 11.60 -0.84
C SER A 163 -32.94 12.54 0.37
N GLU A 164 -34.08 12.89 0.97
CA GLU A 164 -34.16 13.67 2.20
C GLU A 164 -33.52 12.91 3.37
N LEU A 165 -33.83 11.61 3.53
CA LEU A 165 -33.18 10.78 4.54
C LEU A 165 -31.66 10.75 4.35
N SER A 166 -31.19 10.49 3.13
CA SER A 166 -29.76 10.42 2.83
C SER A 166 -29.04 11.70 3.18
N ARG A 167 -29.60 12.85 2.81
CA ARG A 167 -29.04 14.17 3.14
C ARG A 167 -29.03 14.41 4.65
N SER A 168 -30.11 14.07 5.34
CA SER A 168 -30.17 14.22 6.81
C SER A 168 -29.16 13.36 7.56
N LEU A 169 -28.83 12.19 7.02
CA LEU A 169 -27.88 11.26 7.62
C LEU A 169 -26.42 11.65 7.34
N ASP A 170 -26.16 12.31 6.20
CA ASP A 170 -24.85 12.75 5.74
C ASP A 170 -23.74 11.72 6.01
N LEU A 171 -23.90 10.54 5.39
CA LEU A 171 -22.99 9.42 5.57
C LEU A 171 -21.53 9.77 5.24
N GLY A 172 -21.32 10.68 4.29
CA GLY A 172 -20.00 11.21 3.94
C GLY A 172 -19.37 11.93 5.12
N SER A 173 -20.03 12.94 5.68
CA SER A 173 -19.54 13.69 6.84
C SER A 173 -19.37 12.82 8.08
N GLU A 174 -20.30 11.90 8.35
CA GLU A 174 -20.20 10.95 9.47
C GLU A 174 -18.97 10.04 9.34
N TYR A 175 -18.64 9.59 8.12
CA TYR A 175 -17.41 8.83 7.90
C TYR A 175 -16.15 9.70 8.09
N GLN A 176 -16.16 10.94 7.58
CA GLN A 176 -15.05 11.88 7.80
C GLN A 176 -14.82 12.18 9.28
N LYS A 177 -15.89 12.28 10.07
CA LYS A 177 -15.82 12.45 11.52
C LYS A 177 -15.13 11.27 12.19
N MET A 178 -15.49 10.03 11.84
CA MET A 178 -14.82 8.83 12.35
C MET A 178 -13.32 8.82 12.01
N LEU A 179 -12.93 9.26 10.81
CA LEU A 179 -11.52 9.38 10.45
C LEU A 179 -10.78 10.40 11.33
N LYS A 180 -11.38 11.57 11.56
CA LYS A 180 -10.81 12.61 12.43
C LYS A 180 -10.65 12.13 13.87
N GLU A 181 -11.70 11.54 14.44
CA GLU A 181 -11.68 11.00 15.82
C GLU A 181 -10.58 9.95 16.02
N LYS A 182 -10.16 9.28 14.95
CA LYS A 182 -9.22 8.17 14.99
C LYS A 182 -7.79 8.54 14.62
N PHE A 183 -7.59 9.48 13.70
CA PHE A 183 -6.27 9.81 13.15
C PHE A 183 -5.84 11.26 13.36
N ASP A 184 -6.75 12.15 13.78
CA ASP A 184 -6.50 13.58 13.99
C ASP A 184 -6.55 13.96 15.49
N THR A 185 -6.25 13.01 16.37
CA THR A 185 -6.07 13.28 17.80
C THR A 185 -4.65 13.77 18.09
N PRO A 186 -4.43 14.58 19.15
CA PRO A 186 -3.09 15.07 19.48
C PRO A 186 -2.05 13.95 19.63
N GLU A 187 -2.44 12.82 20.22
CA GLU A 187 -1.58 11.65 20.36
C GLU A 187 -1.29 10.99 19.00
N ALA A 188 -2.31 10.79 18.16
CA ALA A 188 -2.13 10.20 16.84
C ALA A 188 -1.21 11.06 15.95
N CYS A 189 -1.41 12.38 15.95
CA CYS A 189 -0.55 13.31 15.21
C CYS A 189 0.90 13.25 15.71
N THR A 190 1.11 13.25 17.03
CA THR A 190 2.45 13.18 17.64
C THR A 190 3.14 11.87 17.28
N ASN A 191 2.44 10.74 17.41
CA ASN A 191 2.96 9.43 17.04
C ASN A 191 3.27 9.34 15.55
N ALA A 192 2.42 9.91 14.68
CA ALA A 192 2.63 9.91 13.24
C ALA A 192 3.86 10.73 12.82
N VAL A 193 4.07 11.90 13.44
CA VAL A 193 5.28 12.70 13.21
C VAL A 193 6.53 11.97 13.69
N GLN A 194 6.49 11.37 14.88
CA GLN A 194 7.61 10.61 15.41
C GLN A 194 7.93 9.38 14.55
N LEU A 195 6.91 8.67 14.07
CA LEU A 195 7.06 7.56 13.16
C LEU A 195 7.66 8.00 11.82
N ALA A 196 7.26 9.15 11.27
CA ALA A 196 7.87 9.69 10.05
C ALA A 196 9.37 10.01 10.22
N ILE A 197 9.77 10.54 11.38
CA ILE A 197 11.18 10.77 11.73
C ILE A 197 11.94 9.45 11.78
N LEU A 198 11.40 8.46 12.50
CA LEU A 198 12.03 7.16 12.67
C LEU A 198 12.12 6.39 11.35
N ASN A 199 11.08 6.43 10.52
CA ASN A 199 11.10 5.82 9.19
C ASN A 199 12.15 6.46 8.30
N MET A 200 12.26 7.80 8.27
CA MET A 200 13.32 8.44 7.50
C MET A 200 14.72 8.05 8.03
N LYS A 201 14.89 7.95 9.35
CA LYS A 201 16.14 7.53 9.98
C LYS A 201 16.50 6.10 9.61
N VAL A 202 15.56 5.16 9.76
CA VAL A 202 15.70 3.76 9.35
C VAL A 202 16.06 3.67 7.87
N ALA A 203 15.35 4.38 6.99
CA ALA A 203 15.64 4.43 5.57
C ALA A 203 17.08 4.87 5.28
N ALA A 204 17.55 5.93 5.95
CA ALA A 204 18.91 6.44 5.78
C ALA A 204 19.96 5.40 6.20
N TYR A 205 19.77 4.71 7.33
CA TYR A 205 20.67 3.62 7.74
C TYR A 205 20.63 2.44 6.78
N THR A 206 19.45 2.01 6.34
CA THR A 206 19.30 0.92 5.36
C THR A 206 20.11 1.24 4.11
N LYS A 207 19.91 2.43 3.53
CA LYS A 207 20.62 2.84 2.30
C LYS A 207 22.12 3.07 2.51
N PHE A 208 22.54 3.51 3.70
CA PHE A 208 23.96 3.58 4.06
C PHE A 208 24.58 2.17 4.15
N PHE A 209 23.90 1.22 4.79
CA PHE A 209 24.40 -0.14 4.95
C PHE A 209 24.43 -0.91 3.63
N SER A 210 23.53 -0.59 2.70
CA SER A 210 23.54 -1.10 1.31
C SER A 210 24.48 -0.32 0.38
N ASN A 211 25.24 0.66 0.90
CA ASN A 211 26.15 1.51 0.12
C ASN A 211 25.46 2.28 -1.04
N GLU A 212 24.15 2.52 -0.94
CA GLU A 212 23.36 3.28 -1.90
C GLU A 212 23.47 4.80 -1.67
N ILE A 213 23.84 5.20 -0.44
CA ILE A 213 24.18 6.59 -0.11
C ILE A 213 25.53 6.64 0.62
N ASN A 214 26.27 7.73 0.40
CA ASN A 214 27.56 7.95 1.05
C ASN A 214 27.42 8.47 2.50
N GLU A 215 28.54 8.43 3.24
CA GLU A 215 28.63 8.88 4.64
C GLU A 215 28.17 10.33 4.84
N LYS A 216 28.47 11.23 3.90
CA LYS A 216 28.10 12.66 3.99
C LYS A 216 26.58 12.82 3.94
N THR A 217 25.94 12.16 2.98
CA THR A 217 24.47 12.16 2.84
C THR A 217 23.84 11.52 4.08
N TRP A 218 24.31 10.34 4.50
CA TRP A 218 23.78 9.67 5.69
C TRP A 218 23.89 10.54 6.95
N SER A 219 25.04 11.18 7.18
CA SER A 219 25.26 12.06 8.33
C SER A 219 24.32 13.27 8.31
N THR A 220 24.06 13.84 7.13
CA THR A 220 23.08 14.93 6.97
C THR A 220 21.68 14.48 7.36
N LEU A 221 21.23 13.32 6.86
CA LEU A 221 19.90 12.75 7.16
C LEU A 221 19.79 12.34 8.64
N LYS A 222 20.87 11.83 9.24
CA LYS A 222 20.93 11.51 10.66
C LYS A 222 20.78 12.77 11.51
N ASN A 223 21.54 13.82 11.22
CA ASN A 223 21.46 15.06 12.00
C ASN A 223 20.07 15.71 11.88
N LEU A 224 19.45 15.63 10.69
CA LEU A 224 18.07 16.06 10.48
C LEU A 224 17.07 15.27 11.34
N THR A 225 17.18 13.94 11.38
CA THR A 225 16.27 13.07 12.15
C THR A 225 16.55 13.11 13.66
N ASP A 226 17.79 13.36 14.07
CA ASP A 226 18.17 13.64 15.46
C ASP A 226 17.75 15.06 15.91
N ARG A 227 17.18 15.88 15.02
CA ARG A 227 16.82 17.29 15.26
C ARG A 227 18.01 18.16 15.74
N LYS A 228 19.21 17.89 15.21
CA LYS A 228 20.47 18.56 15.55
C LYS A 228 20.90 19.61 14.51
N VAL A 229 19.98 20.02 13.64
CA VAL A 229 20.25 20.99 12.56
C VAL A 229 19.19 22.08 12.63
N ASP A 230 19.60 23.33 12.45
CA ASP A 230 18.68 24.45 12.26
C ASP A 230 17.92 24.30 10.93
N ILE A 231 16.61 24.51 10.94
CA ILE A 231 15.69 24.21 9.83
C ILE A 231 14.91 25.45 9.42
N ALA A 232 14.94 25.78 8.12
CA ALA A 232 14.12 26.85 7.55
C ALA A 232 12.78 26.28 7.11
N ASN A 233 11.73 26.54 7.88
CA ASN A 233 10.36 26.46 7.37
C ASN A 233 10.03 27.76 6.60
N GLY A 234 10.60 27.91 5.40
CA GLY A 234 10.19 28.95 4.46
C GLY A 234 11.01 30.26 4.43
N SER A 235 11.41 30.58 3.19
CA SER A 235 11.70 31.88 2.57
C SER A 235 12.86 32.79 2.97
N ASP A 236 13.72 32.48 3.93
CA ASP A 236 15.06 33.09 3.94
C ASP A 236 16.18 32.05 3.86
N VAL A 237 16.34 31.50 2.65
CA VAL A 237 17.44 30.60 2.23
C VAL A 237 18.82 31.24 2.45
N LYS A 238 18.90 32.53 2.80
CA LYS A 238 20.16 33.24 2.99
C LYS A 238 20.94 32.80 4.24
N SER A 239 20.30 32.32 5.31
CA SER A 239 20.98 31.93 6.56
C SER A 239 20.97 30.44 6.90
N GLU A 240 20.04 29.65 6.35
CA GLU A 240 19.76 28.30 6.87
C GLU A 240 20.36 27.16 6.03
N PRO A 241 20.79 26.03 6.66
CA PRO A 241 21.55 24.97 6.01
C PRO A 241 20.71 24.02 5.13
N ILE A 242 19.40 23.86 5.39
CA ILE A 242 18.54 22.95 4.63
C ILE A 242 17.17 23.58 4.39
N GLY A 243 16.70 23.57 3.14
CA GLY A 243 15.34 23.99 2.75
C GLY A 243 14.47 22.80 2.34
N PHE A 244 13.17 22.85 2.67
CA PHE A 244 12.20 21.80 2.37
C PHE A 244 11.10 22.24 1.40
N TYR A 245 10.75 21.36 0.48
CA TYR A 245 9.77 21.63 -0.57
C TYR A 245 8.83 20.44 -0.75
N ALA A 246 7.53 20.71 -0.86
CA ALA A 246 6.56 19.79 -1.43
C ALA A 246 6.83 19.62 -2.92
N VAL A 247 6.62 18.39 -3.41
CA VAL A 247 6.78 18.05 -4.83
C VAL A 247 5.39 17.94 -5.47
N SER A 248 5.19 18.66 -6.56
CA SER A 248 4.01 18.56 -7.41
C SER A 248 4.43 18.14 -8.83
N LEU A 249 3.61 17.33 -9.49
CA LEU A 249 3.86 16.82 -10.83
C LEU A 249 2.84 17.37 -11.80
N LEU A 250 3.30 17.80 -12.98
CA LEU A 250 2.48 18.38 -14.04
C LEU A 250 1.59 19.54 -13.56
N ASP A 251 2.03 20.25 -12.52
CA ASP A 251 1.29 21.32 -11.82
C ASP A 251 -0.14 20.93 -11.37
N LYS A 252 -0.40 19.62 -11.26
CA LYS A 252 -1.74 19.05 -11.03
C LYS A 252 -1.76 18.05 -9.88
N TYR A 253 -0.73 17.23 -9.76
CA TYR A 253 -0.71 16.11 -8.83
C TYR A 253 0.24 16.36 -7.68
N VAL A 254 -0.22 16.22 -6.44
CA VAL A 254 0.65 16.22 -5.26
C VAL A 254 1.38 14.87 -5.22
N ALA A 255 2.72 14.91 -5.29
CA ALA A 255 3.51 13.70 -5.14
C ALA A 255 3.64 13.32 -3.67
N ASN A 256 3.64 12.01 -3.41
CA ASN A 256 4.00 11.47 -2.09
C ASN A 256 5.53 11.45 -1.94
N ALA A 257 6.13 12.63 -2.08
CA ALA A 257 7.57 12.86 -2.06
C ALA A 257 7.86 14.30 -1.64
N VAL A 258 9.06 14.51 -1.12
CA VAL A 258 9.56 15.81 -0.65
C VAL A 258 10.96 16.06 -1.19
N ALA A 259 11.29 17.32 -1.41
CA ALA A 259 12.63 17.73 -1.82
C ALA A 259 13.34 18.47 -0.68
N LEU A 260 14.61 18.11 -0.48
CA LEU A 260 15.52 18.74 0.46
C LEU A 260 16.67 19.37 -0.33
N ILE A 261 16.92 20.65 -0.10
CA ILE A 261 18.07 21.36 -0.65
C ILE A 261 19.03 21.66 0.49
N VAL A 262 20.12 20.90 0.55
CA VAL A 262 21.16 21.00 1.57
C VAL A 262 22.26 21.93 1.05
N ARG A 263 22.46 23.06 1.70
CA ARG A 263 23.40 24.08 1.25
C ARG A 263 24.83 23.76 1.70
N GLY A 264 25.72 23.62 0.74
CA GLY A 264 27.14 23.41 0.98
C GLY A 264 27.89 24.71 1.29
N LYS A 265 29.01 24.59 2.02
CA LYS A 265 30.01 25.65 2.17
C LYS A 265 31.36 25.08 1.72
N PRO A 266 31.84 25.38 0.50
CA PRO A 266 31.31 26.31 -0.52
C PRO A 266 30.04 25.80 -1.24
N PRO A 267 29.28 26.65 -1.97
CA PRO A 267 28.02 26.27 -2.63
C PRO A 267 28.10 25.09 -3.60
N SER A 268 29.27 24.82 -4.18
CA SER A 268 29.53 23.64 -5.03
C SER A 268 29.41 22.31 -4.28
N THR A 269 29.36 22.33 -2.94
CA THR A 269 29.19 21.13 -2.10
C THR A 269 27.75 20.91 -1.66
N SER A 270 26.79 21.65 -2.22
CA SER A 270 25.37 21.49 -1.95
C SER A 270 24.85 20.14 -2.43
N GLN A 271 23.82 19.62 -1.78
CA GLN A 271 23.14 18.38 -2.18
C GLN A 271 21.65 18.64 -2.39
N TYR A 272 21.10 18.05 -3.45
CA TYR A 272 19.69 18.10 -3.81
C TYR A 272 19.14 16.69 -3.66
N ILE A 273 18.20 16.51 -2.73
CA ILE A 273 17.69 15.19 -2.36
C ILE A 273 16.19 15.17 -2.61
N ILE A 274 15.69 14.20 -3.36
CA ILE A 274 14.27 13.84 -3.31
C ILE A 274 14.12 12.61 -2.44
N TYR A 275 13.29 12.74 -1.43
CA TYR A 275 12.89 11.64 -0.58
C TYR A 275 11.48 11.20 -0.97
N ALA A 276 11.36 9.96 -1.41
CA ALA A 276 10.12 9.26 -1.67
C ALA A 276 9.95 8.16 -0.60
N PRO A 277 9.12 8.39 0.44
CA PRO A 277 8.93 7.42 1.51
C PRO A 277 8.48 6.06 0.97
N ASP A 278 9.12 4.99 1.44
CA ASP A 278 8.80 3.59 1.08
C ASP A 278 8.81 3.30 -0.42
N ASP A 279 9.62 4.04 -1.17
CA ASP A 279 9.98 3.68 -2.55
C ASP A 279 10.81 2.39 -2.55
N ASN A 280 10.42 1.46 -3.43
CA ASN A 280 11.12 0.19 -3.61
C ASN A 280 12.47 0.37 -4.34
N GLY A 281 12.67 1.52 -4.99
CA GLY A 281 13.94 1.92 -5.59
C GLY A 281 14.90 2.57 -4.59
N PRO A 282 15.62 3.63 -4.98
CA PRO A 282 16.58 4.32 -4.12
C PRO A 282 15.97 4.95 -2.86
N GLY A 283 14.72 5.41 -2.90
CA GLY A 283 14.07 6.17 -1.81
C GLY A 283 14.66 7.56 -1.55
N PHE A 284 15.99 7.70 -1.63
CA PHE A 284 16.72 8.96 -1.64
C PHE A 284 17.40 9.13 -3.00
N TYR A 285 16.88 10.05 -3.80
CA TYR A 285 17.49 10.46 -5.06
C TYR A 285 18.39 11.66 -4.81
N VAL A 286 19.70 11.42 -4.76
CA VAL A 286 20.71 12.41 -4.34
C VAL A 286 21.48 12.92 -5.55
N TYR A 287 21.64 14.24 -5.64
CA TYR A 287 22.33 14.92 -6.73
C TYR A 287 23.20 16.06 -6.21
N ASP A 288 24.32 16.32 -6.87
CA ASP A 288 25.29 17.33 -6.44
C ASP A 288 25.12 18.69 -7.16
N THR A 289 24.33 18.73 -8.24
CA THR A 289 24.08 19.96 -9.01
C THR A 289 22.59 20.18 -9.28
N PRO A 290 22.11 21.45 -9.36
CA PRO A 290 20.73 21.75 -9.76
C PRO A 290 20.37 21.19 -11.14
N TYR A 291 21.34 21.15 -12.05
CA TYR A 291 21.12 20.67 -13.41
C TYR A 291 20.89 19.16 -13.43
N ASP A 292 21.75 18.38 -12.77
CA ASP A 292 21.58 16.93 -12.65
C ASP A 292 20.28 16.59 -11.92
N TYR A 293 19.97 17.36 -10.88
CA TYR A 293 18.73 17.22 -10.12
C TYR A 293 17.50 17.26 -11.03
N LEU A 294 17.35 18.32 -11.83
CA LEU A 294 16.20 18.49 -12.72
C LEU A 294 16.25 17.56 -13.93
N SER A 295 17.42 17.35 -14.53
CA SER A 295 17.54 16.52 -15.73
C SER A 295 17.31 15.04 -15.41
N LYS A 296 17.89 14.52 -14.33
CA LYS A 296 17.76 13.10 -13.95
C LYS A 296 16.40 12.81 -13.36
N ILE A 297 15.81 13.71 -12.55
CA ILE A 297 14.43 13.48 -12.09
C ILE A 297 13.46 13.44 -13.27
N SER A 298 13.63 14.30 -14.28
CA SER A 298 12.82 14.25 -15.51
C SER A 298 12.91 12.90 -16.22
N GLN A 299 14.10 12.27 -16.24
CA GLN A 299 14.30 10.93 -16.79
C GLN A 299 13.63 9.85 -15.94
N GLN A 300 13.72 9.95 -14.62
CA GLN A 300 13.05 9.04 -13.66
C GLN A 300 11.53 9.22 -13.65
N LEU A 301 11.00 10.25 -14.30
CA LEU A 301 9.57 10.53 -14.43
C LEU A 301 9.06 10.31 -15.86
N ILE A 302 9.80 9.55 -16.68
CA ILE A 302 9.31 9.06 -17.96
C ILE A 302 8.22 8.01 -17.71
N HIS A 303 7.16 8.03 -18.52
CA HIS A 303 6.09 7.03 -18.43
C HIS A 303 6.65 5.60 -18.47
N GLY A 304 6.22 4.76 -17.52
CA GLY A 304 6.65 3.36 -17.40
C GLY A 304 7.91 3.14 -16.56
N THR A 305 8.61 4.20 -16.13
CA THR A 305 9.76 4.06 -15.22
C THR A 305 9.34 3.68 -13.80
N PRO A 306 10.23 3.05 -12.99
CA PRO A 306 9.91 2.64 -11.62
C PRO A 306 9.41 3.78 -10.73
N LEU A 307 10.07 4.94 -10.75
CA LEU A 307 9.66 6.09 -9.92
C LEU A 307 8.31 6.66 -10.37
N ALA A 308 8.06 6.78 -11.67
CA ALA A 308 6.76 7.24 -12.17
C ALA A 308 5.61 6.31 -11.72
N ASN A 309 5.79 5.01 -11.88
CA ASN A 309 4.81 4.01 -11.46
C ASN A 309 4.63 4.00 -9.94
N PHE A 310 5.72 4.15 -9.20
CA PHE A 310 5.70 4.25 -7.75
C PHE A 310 4.88 5.46 -7.29
N LEU A 311 5.20 6.66 -7.78
CA LEU A 311 4.47 7.88 -7.40
C LEU A 311 2.99 7.77 -7.79
N ALA A 312 2.67 7.21 -8.96
CA ALA A 312 1.29 6.94 -9.37
C ALA A 312 0.57 6.04 -8.36
N SER A 313 1.21 4.96 -7.90
CA SER A 313 0.63 4.01 -6.93
C SER A 313 0.32 4.64 -5.56
N ARG A 314 1.02 5.74 -5.23
CA ARG A 314 0.84 6.50 -3.99
C ARG A 314 -0.22 7.61 -4.10
N MET A 315 -0.77 7.86 -5.29
CA MET A 315 -1.87 8.81 -5.52
C MET A 315 -3.25 8.19 -5.24
N SER A 316 -4.27 9.05 -5.28
CA SER A 316 -5.69 8.68 -5.32
C SER A 316 -5.95 7.64 -6.41
N LEU A 317 -6.79 6.63 -6.16
CA LEU A 317 -7.07 5.55 -7.13
C LEU A 317 -7.50 6.05 -8.51
N ILE A 318 -8.22 7.18 -8.57
CA ILE A 318 -8.71 7.77 -9.83
C ILE A 318 -7.59 8.53 -10.54
N ASP A 319 -6.72 9.16 -9.76
CA ASP A 319 -5.64 9.97 -10.30
C ASP A 319 -4.51 9.10 -10.86
N GLN A 320 -4.35 7.85 -10.43
CA GLN A 320 -3.23 6.97 -10.85
C GLN A 320 -3.17 6.78 -12.37
N ALA A 321 -4.27 6.31 -12.97
CA ALA A 321 -4.33 6.07 -14.42
C ALA A 321 -4.28 7.39 -15.20
N THR A 322 -4.97 8.42 -14.71
CA THR A 322 -5.01 9.74 -15.32
C THR A 322 -3.62 10.38 -15.34
N PHE A 323 -2.88 10.30 -14.24
CA PHE A 323 -1.51 10.80 -14.13
C PHE A 323 -0.56 10.11 -15.10
N LEU A 324 -0.61 8.78 -15.21
CA LEU A 324 0.23 8.04 -16.16
C LEU A 324 -0.09 8.43 -17.62
N ASN A 325 -1.37 8.60 -17.96
CA ASN A 325 -1.77 9.08 -19.28
C ASN A 325 -1.32 10.54 -19.55
N ASP A 326 -1.47 11.43 -18.56
CA ASP A 326 -1.02 12.82 -18.65
C ASP A 326 0.51 12.89 -18.82
N LEU A 327 1.27 12.05 -18.10
CA LEU A 327 2.72 11.92 -18.28
C LEU A 327 3.08 11.45 -19.69
N LYS A 328 2.40 10.41 -20.19
CA LYS A 328 2.63 9.90 -21.55
C LYS A 328 2.41 11.00 -22.58
N THR A 329 1.29 11.71 -22.48
CA THR A 329 0.94 12.82 -23.37
C THR A 329 1.98 13.94 -23.31
N PHE A 330 2.41 14.32 -22.11
CA PHE A 330 3.46 15.33 -21.91
C PHE A 330 4.78 14.97 -22.62
N HIS A 331 5.19 13.69 -22.56
CA HIS A 331 6.42 13.23 -23.22
C HIS A 331 6.29 13.14 -24.74
N GLU A 332 5.13 12.75 -25.27
CA GLU A 332 4.83 12.72 -26.70
C GLU A 332 4.83 14.15 -27.31
N GLU A 333 4.22 15.11 -26.62
CA GLU A 333 4.24 16.53 -27.00
C GLU A 333 5.67 17.10 -27.00
N LYS A 334 6.46 16.82 -25.95
CA LYS A 334 7.85 17.27 -25.86
C LYS A 334 8.73 16.67 -26.97
N TYR A 335 8.47 15.43 -27.38
CA TYR A 335 9.21 14.77 -28.47
C TYR A 335 8.83 15.34 -29.85
N THR A 336 7.54 15.58 -30.10
CA THR A 336 7.06 16.16 -31.37
C THR A 336 7.51 17.60 -31.57
N GLN A 337 7.61 18.39 -30.48
CA GLN A 337 8.15 19.75 -30.55
C GLN A 337 9.66 19.80 -30.81
N LYS A 338 10.46 18.87 -30.29
CA LYS A 338 11.89 18.78 -30.68
C LYS A 338 12.11 18.57 -32.18
N LYS A 339 11.10 18.06 -32.91
CA LYS A 339 11.13 17.89 -34.38
C LYS A 339 10.61 19.10 -35.16
N ARG A 340 9.95 20.08 -34.51
CA ARG A 340 9.44 21.31 -35.15
C ARG A 340 10.29 22.51 -34.72
N HIS A 341 10.56 23.45 -35.62
CA HIS A 341 11.24 24.69 -35.24
C HIS A 341 10.43 25.45 -34.17
N PRO A 342 11.09 26.05 -33.16
CA PRO A 342 10.41 26.63 -32.01
C PRO A 342 9.72 27.93 -32.44
N ARG A 343 8.41 27.86 -32.74
CA ARG A 343 7.60 29.06 -32.99
C ARG A 343 6.34 29.20 -32.16
N ASP A 344 5.93 28.20 -31.40
CA ASP A 344 4.85 28.37 -30.42
C ASP A 344 5.18 27.66 -29.11
N GLY A 345 5.21 28.44 -28.04
CA GLY A 345 5.67 28.03 -26.72
C GLY A 345 4.75 27.03 -26.04
N LEU A 346 5.34 26.03 -25.38
CA LEU A 346 4.72 25.38 -24.23
C LEU A 346 4.67 26.38 -23.08
N SER A 347 3.69 27.29 -23.13
CA SER A 347 3.37 28.10 -21.96
C SER A 347 2.64 27.19 -20.96
N GLY A 348 3.36 26.72 -19.94
CA GLY A 348 2.75 26.60 -18.61
C GLY A 348 2.76 25.25 -17.89
N LYS A 349 3.17 24.12 -18.48
CA LYS A 349 3.22 22.84 -17.73
C LYS A 349 4.66 22.43 -17.41
N THR A 350 5.04 22.57 -16.15
CA THR A 350 6.32 22.05 -15.66
C THR A 350 6.14 20.58 -15.27
N GLN A 351 7.07 19.70 -15.65
CA GLN A 351 6.98 18.29 -15.27
C GLN A 351 6.97 18.11 -13.75
N VAL A 352 7.74 18.95 -13.04
CA VAL A 352 7.94 18.91 -11.59
C VAL A 352 8.03 20.33 -11.05
N THR A 353 7.30 20.61 -9.98
CA THR A 353 7.26 21.91 -9.29
C THR A 353 7.56 21.72 -7.82
N PHE A 354 8.38 22.62 -7.26
CA PHE A 354 8.83 22.58 -5.87
C PHE A 354 8.24 23.76 -5.10
N THR A 355 7.36 23.46 -4.14
CA THR A 355 6.69 24.49 -3.33
C THR A 355 7.27 24.48 -1.92
N PRO A 356 7.84 25.59 -1.41
CA PRO A 356 8.40 25.64 -0.06
C PRO A 356 7.40 25.20 1.02
N LEU A 357 7.82 24.35 1.95
CA LEU A 357 7.02 24.00 3.13
C LEU A 357 7.10 25.15 4.15
N LYS A 358 6.08 26.01 4.19
CA LYS A 358 6.07 27.23 5.03
C LYS A 358 5.46 27.03 6.43
N GLU A 359 4.41 26.21 6.56
CA GLU A 359 3.62 26.14 7.81
C GLU A 359 3.77 24.82 8.57
N LYS A 360 3.81 23.70 7.84
CA LYS A 360 3.97 22.36 8.41
C LYS A 360 5.40 21.92 8.14
N GLY A 361 6.21 21.77 9.20
CA GLY A 361 7.58 21.24 9.05
C GLY A 361 7.59 19.90 8.32
N LEU A 362 8.75 19.52 7.75
CA LEU A 362 8.93 18.34 6.90
C LEU A 362 8.18 17.09 7.38
N PHE A 363 8.40 16.69 8.63
CA PHE A 363 7.87 15.44 9.17
C PHE A 363 6.36 15.47 9.39
N ALA A 364 5.78 16.63 9.71
CA ALA A 364 4.33 16.79 9.80
C ALA A 364 3.66 16.75 8.42
N TYR A 365 4.35 17.26 7.39
CA TYR A 365 3.90 17.11 6.02
C TYR A 365 3.92 15.63 5.59
N ILE A 366 5.07 14.95 5.74
CA ILE A 366 5.22 13.54 5.36
C ILE A 366 4.20 12.64 6.09
N SER A 367 4.00 12.84 7.39
CA SER A 367 3.11 12.00 8.20
C SER A 367 1.63 12.07 7.78
N THR A 368 1.24 13.11 7.02
CA THR A 368 -0.15 13.33 6.60
C THR A 368 -0.41 12.98 5.13
N LEU A 369 0.62 12.69 4.32
CA LEU A 369 0.47 12.42 2.88
C LEU A 369 -0.51 11.28 2.59
N ASN A 370 -0.25 10.09 3.18
CA ASN A 370 -1.09 8.91 2.98
C ASN A 370 -2.52 9.10 3.52
N LEU A 371 -2.67 9.80 4.64
CA LEU A 371 -3.98 10.08 5.25
C LEU A 371 -4.80 11.05 4.39
N THR A 372 -4.17 12.11 3.88
CA THR A 372 -4.81 13.10 3.02
C THR A 372 -5.32 12.45 1.74
N THR A 373 -4.53 11.60 1.10
CA THR A 373 -4.95 10.82 -0.07
C THR A 373 -6.15 9.93 0.25
N PHE A 374 -6.12 9.21 1.38
CA PHE A 374 -7.22 8.33 1.78
C PHE A 374 -8.51 9.10 2.11
N VAL A 375 -8.39 10.24 2.82
CA VAL A 375 -9.51 11.14 3.09
C VAL A 375 -10.14 11.60 1.77
N SER A 376 -9.33 12.06 0.82
CA SER A 376 -9.79 12.45 -0.52
C SER A 376 -10.49 11.31 -1.27
N ASP A 377 -9.89 10.12 -1.30
CA ASP A 377 -10.51 8.94 -1.93
C ASP A 377 -11.83 8.56 -1.26
N SER A 378 -11.90 8.63 0.07
CA SER A 378 -13.11 8.28 0.82
C SER A 378 -14.27 9.24 0.52
N LYS A 379 -13.99 10.53 0.35
CA LYS A 379 -14.99 11.56 -0.01
C LYS A 379 -15.58 11.36 -1.41
N ARG A 380 -14.82 10.77 -2.34
CA ARG A 380 -15.33 10.43 -3.68
C ARG A 380 -16.31 9.24 -3.66
N ILE A 381 -16.26 8.40 -2.62
CA ILE A 381 -17.11 7.21 -2.48
C ILE A 381 -18.27 7.47 -1.52
N ALA A 382 -18.02 8.17 -0.41
CA ALA A 382 -18.98 8.62 0.57
C ALA A 382 -18.95 10.15 0.61
N VAL A 383 -19.77 10.77 -0.25
CA VAL A 383 -19.78 12.21 -0.55
C VAL A 383 -20.47 12.98 0.59
N PRO A 384 -19.77 13.91 1.26
CA PRO A 384 -20.39 14.82 2.23
C PRO A 384 -21.46 15.70 1.59
N VAL A 385 -22.53 16.03 2.33
CA VAL A 385 -23.61 16.90 1.82
C VAL A 385 -23.08 18.27 1.39
N ASP A 386 -22.16 18.85 2.15
CA ASP A 386 -21.58 20.18 1.88
C ASP A 386 -20.64 20.19 0.66
N GLU A 387 -20.13 19.03 0.25
CA GLU A 387 -19.24 18.89 -0.90
C GLU A 387 -19.95 18.36 -2.16
N VAL A 388 -21.21 17.90 -2.07
CA VAL A 388 -21.92 17.22 -3.18
C VAL A 388 -22.00 18.03 -4.48
N ASN A 389 -21.99 19.36 -4.38
CA ASN A 389 -22.06 20.28 -5.52
C ASN A 389 -20.68 20.64 -6.12
N GLN A 390 -19.58 20.14 -5.53
CA GLN A 390 -18.25 20.40 -6.09
C GLN A 390 -18.10 19.72 -7.46
N PRO A 391 -17.37 20.34 -8.41
CA PRO A 391 -17.21 19.80 -9.77
C PRO A 391 -16.68 18.36 -9.82
N ILE A 392 -15.84 17.98 -8.85
CA ILE A 392 -15.27 16.63 -8.73
C ILE A 392 -16.33 15.53 -8.48
N HIS A 393 -17.55 15.92 -8.07
CA HIS A 393 -18.67 15.03 -7.79
C HIS A 393 -19.79 15.13 -8.83
N ALA A 394 -19.59 15.86 -9.93
CA ALA A 394 -20.60 16.03 -10.97
C ALA A 394 -21.05 14.67 -11.56
N ASP A 395 -20.09 13.79 -11.86
CA ASP A 395 -20.32 12.50 -12.54
C ASP A 395 -20.44 11.31 -11.58
N ARG A 396 -20.60 11.58 -10.27
CA ARG A 396 -20.55 10.58 -9.18
C ARG A 396 -21.48 9.36 -9.37
N ARG A 397 -22.60 9.51 -10.10
CA ARG A 397 -23.55 8.42 -10.39
C ARG A 397 -23.22 7.67 -11.69
N ALA A 398 -22.69 8.35 -12.71
CA ALA A 398 -22.29 7.71 -13.96
C ALA A 398 -21.13 6.72 -13.73
N ASP A 399 -20.18 7.10 -12.87
CA ASP A 399 -18.99 6.29 -12.58
C ASP A 399 -19.25 5.11 -11.64
N CYS A 400 -20.37 5.10 -10.91
CA CYS A 400 -20.57 4.15 -9.82
C CYS A 400 -20.77 2.69 -10.27
N HIS A 401 -21.09 2.46 -11.56
CA HIS A 401 -21.28 1.14 -12.16
C HIS A 401 -19.99 0.52 -12.70
N LEU A 402 -18.91 1.29 -12.86
CA LEU A 402 -17.65 0.86 -13.51
C LEU A 402 -16.75 -0.02 -12.62
N HIS A 403 -17.21 -0.41 -11.43
CA HIS A 403 -16.35 -1.03 -10.43
C HIS A 403 -16.91 -2.37 -9.90
N PRO A 404 -16.69 -3.48 -10.63
CA PRO A 404 -16.90 -4.81 -10.09
C PRO A 404 -15.85 -5.16 -9.01
N ARG A 405 -16.18 -6.21 -8.23
CA ARG A 405 -15.51 -6.59 -6.96
C ARG A 405 -13.98 -6.84 -7.08
N PRO A 406 -13.20 -6.61 -6.00
CA PRO A 406 -13.62 -6.09 -4.70
C PRO A 406 -14.13 -4.65 -4.81
N THR A 407 -15.10 -4.30 -3.95
CA THR A 407 -15.74 -2.98 -4.01
C THR A 407 -14.68 -1.89 -3.83
N VAL A 408 -14.82 -0.74 -4.49
CA VAL A 408 -13.82 0.36 -4.40
C VAL A 408 -13.50 0.72 -2.95
N SER A 409 -14.51 0.67 -2.08
CA SER A 409 -14.39 0.84 -0.63
C SER A 409 -13.34 -0.09 0.02
N GLU A 410 -13.32 -1.37 -0.36
CA GLU A 410 -12.34 -2.34 0.13
C GLU A 410 -10.95 -2.04 -0.44
N LYS A 411 -10.86 -1.71 -1.75
CA LYS A 411 -9.60 -1.38 -2.42
C LYS A 411 -8.93 -0.14 -1.81
N ILE A 412 -9.67 0.95 -1.58
CA ILE A 412 -9.08 2.17 -1.00
C ILE A 412 -8.63 1.95 0.44
N THR A 413 -9.40 1.19 1.23
CA THR A 413 -9.06 0.91 2.63
C THR A 413 -7.85 -0.02 2.72
N TYR A 414 -7.80 -1.05 1.87
CA TYR A 414 -6.64 -1.93 1.77
C TYR A 414 -5.40 -1.15 1.32
N SER A 415 -5.52 -0.34 0.26
CA SER A 415 -4.41 0.49 -0.22
C SER A 415 -3.92 1.49 0.84
N PHE A 416 -4.82 2.13 1.59
CA PHE A 416 -4.42 2.97 2.70
C PHE A 416 -3.67 2.19 3.79
N ARG A 417 -4.20 1.03 4.20
CA ARG A 417 -3.54 0.16 5.19
C ARG A 417 -2.16 -0.27 4.70
N THR A 418 -2.04 -0.75 3.46
CA THR A 418 -0.74 -1.21 2.92
C THR A 418 0.25 -0.06 2.82
N ARG A 419 -0.19 1.13 2.40
CA ARG A 419 0.68 2.33 2.36
C ARG A 419 1.12 2.78 3.75
N GLN A 420 0.23 2.74 4.74
CA GLN A 420 0.56 3.07 6.13
C GLN A 420 1.41 2.00 6.81
N ARG A 421 1.33 0.75 6.35
CA ARG A 421 2.17 -0.36 6.80
C ARG A 421 3.48 -0.48 6.03
N SER A 422 3.65 0.28 4.96
CA SER A 422 4.92 0.30 4.24
C SER A 422 5.96 0.87 5.20
N ALA A 423 7.08 0.18 5.32
CA ALA A 423 8.21 0.67 6.07
C ALA A 423 9.47 0.64 5.19
N PRO A 424 10.49 1.45 5.51
CA PRO A 424 11.73 1.46 4.72
C PRO A 424 12.43 0.11 4.64
N VAL A 425 12.22 -0.76 5.63
CA VAL A 425 12.77 -2.12 5.64
C VAL A 425 12.12 -3.04 4.62
N ASP A 426 10.93 -2.72 4.12
CA ASP A 426 10.20 -3.56 3.18
C ASP A 426 10.98 -3.67 1.87
N SER A 427 11.48 -2.55 1.33
CA SER A 427 12.33 -2.53 0.13
C SER A 427 13.56 -3.44 0.31
N LEU A 428 14.23 -3.38 1.46
CA LEU A 428 15.39 -4.23 1.75
C LEU A 428 15.00 -5.71 1.80
N LEU A 429 13.91 -6.05 2.47
CA LEU A 429 13.46 -7.44 2.61
C LEU A 429 12.94 -8.01 1.29
N SER A 430 12.25 -7.22 0.47
CA SER A 430 11.71 -7.63 -0.83
C SER A 430 12.77 -7.98 -1.87
N GLU A 431 14.04 -7.62 -1.65
CA GLU A 431 15.18 -8.03 -2.48
C GLU A 431 15.58 -9.50 -2.23
N LEU A 432 15.24 -10.05 -1.06
CA LEU A 432 15.57 -11.42 -0.69
C LEU A 432 14.33 -12.31 -0.54
N PHE A 433 13.19 -11.73 -0.14
CA PHE A 433 11.98 -12.45 0.22
C PHE A 433 10.79 -12.11 -0.67
N SER A 434 9.93 -13.09 -0.88
CA SER A 434 8.64 -12.94 -1.57
C SER A 434 7.48 -12.88 -0.56
N GLY A 435 6.53 -11.96 -0.76
CA GLY A 435 5.34 -11.81 0.08
C GLY A 435 5.58 -11.05 1.39
N VAL A 436 6.61 -10.21 1.45
CA VAL A 436 6.94 -9.36 2.62
C VAL A 436 5.78 -8.43 2.98
N GLU A 437 4.96 -8.06 2.00
CA GLU A 437 3.82 -7.17 2.12
C GLU A 437 2.74 -7.72 3.06
N ASP A 438 2.64 -9.04 3.19
CA ASP A 438 1.66 -9.73 4.04
C ASP A 438 2.21 -10.04 5.45
N TRP A 439 3.51 -9.84 5.66
CA TRP A 439 4.13 -10.10 6.96
C TRP A 439 3.70 -9.06 7.99
N SER A 440 3.52 -9.51 9.22
CA SER A 440 3.37 -8.63 10.36
C SER A 440 4.67 -7.83 10.60
N PHE A 441 4.53 -6.71 11.27
CA PHE A 441 5.69 -5.90 11.65
C PHE A 441 6.69 -6.62 12.55
N GLU A 442 6.21 -7.49 13.43
CA GLU A 442 7.08 -8.27 14.30
C GLU A 442 7.89 -9.29 13.50
N GLU A 443 7.30 -9.90 12.46
CA GLU A 443 8.02 -10.78 11.55
C GLU A 443 9.08 -10.02 10.75
N LYS A 444 8.74 -8.84 10.21
CA LYS A 444 9.71 -7.98 9.51
C LYS A 444 10.88 -7.59 10.42
N LYS A 445 10.59 -7.19 11.67
CA LYS A 445 11.61 -6.89 12.69
C LYS A 445 12.52 -8.08 12.93
N LYS A 446 11.92 -9.25 13.18
CA LYS A 446 12.64 -10.50 13.44
C LYS A 446 13.55 -10.85 12.26
N GLN A 447 13.05 -10.73 11.02
CA GLN A 447 13.81 -11.03 9.81
C GLN A 447 15.03 -10.12 9.66
N VAL A 448 14.87 -8.80 9.82
CA VAL A 448 16.00 -7.86 9.71
C VAL A 448 17.06 -8.15 10.78
N CYS A 449 16.63 -8.39 12.02
CA CYS A 449 17.55 -8.75 13.11
C CYS A 449 18.33 -10.04 12.81
N GLN A 450 17.68 -11.08 12.29
CA GLN A 450 18.35 -12.33 11.94
C GLN A 450 19.36 -12.17 10.79
N LEU A 451 19.05 -11.36 9.78
CA LEU A 451 20.01 -11.03 8.72
C LEU A 451 21.23 -10.28 9.26
N MET A 452 21.03 -9.35 10.19
CA MET A 452 22.11 -8.60 10.82
C MET A 452 22.99 -9.51 11.70
N GLU A 453 22.39 -10.43 12.46
CA GLU A 453 23.13 -11.42 13.25
C GLU A 453 23.90 -12.41 12.37
N LEU A 454 23.29 -12.86 11.27
CA LEU A 454 23.94 -13.72 10.29
C LEU A 454 25.17 -13.02 9.70
N LYS A 455 25.03 -11.76 9.28
CA LYS A 455 26.14 -10.94 8.77
C LYS A 455 27.23 -10.72 9.82
N LYS A 456 26.86 -10.48 11.08
CA LYS A 456 27.80 -10.38 12.20
C LYS A 456 28.58 -11.68 12.41
N LEU A 457 27.93 -12.84 12.37
CA LEU A 457 28.59 -14.15 12.45
C LEU A 457 29.57 -14.36 11.28
N ARG A 458 29.17 -13.99 10.06
CA ARG A 458 30.04 -14.08 8.87
C ARG A 458 31.29 -13.21 9.01
N ASN A 459 31.13 -11.97 9.48
CA ASN A 459 32.26 -11.06 9.69
C ASN A 459 33.21 -11.57 10.79
N GLN A 460 32.67 -12.27 11.79
CA GLN A 460 33.48 -12.89 12.83
C GLN A 460 34.23 -14.12 12.34
N GLN A 461 33.73 -14.89 11.36
CA GLN A 461 34.26 -16.19 10.94
C GLN A 461 35.77 -16.22 10.61
N ASN A 462 36.39 -15.09 10.30
CA ASN A 462 37.83 -14.95 10.02
C ASN A 462 38.72 -14.62 11.24
N THR A 463 38.17 -14.54 12.46
CA THR A 463 38.94 -14.24 13.68
C THR A 463 39.30 -15.49 14.49
N ARG A 464 40.50 -15.58 15.07
CA ARG A 464 41.00 -16.82 15.72
C ARG A 464 40.30 -17.21 17.05
N SER A 465 39.44 -16.36 17.62
CA SER A 465 38.90 -16.52 19.00
C SER A 465 37.61 -17.37 19.11
N ILE A 466 37.36 -18.24 18.15
CA ILE A 466 36.00 -18.65 17.77
C ILE A 466 35.55 -20.00 18.32
N ILE A 467 36.49 -20.86 18.73
CA ILE A 467 36.23 -22.30 18.88
C ILE A 467 35.29 -22.63 20.05
N GLU A 468 35.06 -21.72 21.01
CA GLU A 468 34.34 -22.05 22.25
C GLU A 468 33.14 -21.16 22.62
N ASN A 469 32.80 -20.10 21.87
CA ASN A 469 31.73 -19.20 22.27
C ASN A 469 30.33 -19.86 22.19
N ALA A 470 29.70 -20.08 23.35
CA ALA A 470 28.37 -20.69 23.48
C ALA A 470 27.28 -19.84 22.82
N ASP A 471 27.41 -18.51 22.83
CA ASP A 471 26.44 -17.59 22.23
C ASP A 471 26.40 -17.75 20.71
N ASN A 472 27.55 -17.98 20.07
CA ASN A 472 27.56 -18.13 18.61
C ASN A 472 26.93 -19.47 18.17
N ARG A 473 27.06 -20.52 18.99
CA ARG A 473 26.40 -21.81 18.73
C ARG A 473 24.87 -21.71 18.85
N SER A 474 24.36 -20.96 19.84
CA SER A 474 22.91 -20.76 19.97
C SER A 474 22.33 -19.95 18.82
N ILE A 475 23.04 -18.91 18.36
CA ILE A 475 22.64 -18.12 17.18
C ILE A 475 22.60 -19.01 15.93
N GLN A 476 23.60 -19.88 15.72
CA GLN A 476 23.61 -20.81 14.59
C GLN A 476 22.38 -21.72 14.56
N THR A 477 22.08 -22.40 15.67
CA THR A 477 20.90 -23.27 15.75
C THR A 477 19.62 -22.50 15.43
N ARG A 478 19.46 -21.30 15.99
CA ARG A 478 18.30 -20.44 15.73
C ARG A 478 18.19 -20.01 14.25
N LEU A 479 19.31 -19.74 13.58
CA LEU A 479 19.31 -19.38 12.16
C LEU A 479 18.96 -20.58 11.27
N ILE A 480 19.43 -21.78 11.62
CA ILE A 480 19.08 -23.04 10.92
C ILE A 480 17.58 -23.28 10.99
N ASP A 481 17.02 -23.29 12.20
CA ASP A 481 15.59 -23.51 12.42
C ASP A 481 14.76 -22.48 11.64
N TYR A 482 15.24 -21.23 11.58
CA TYR A 482 14.55 -20.16 10.90
C TYR A 482 14.54 -20.29 9.37
N PHE A 483 15.70 -20.52 8.74
CA PHE A 483 15.78 -20.57 7.28
C PHE A 483 15.18 -21.86 6.69
N ASN A 484 14.95 -22.88 7.50
CA ASN A 484 14.23 -24.10 7.10
C ASN A 484 12.76 -23.83 6.73
N ASP A 485 12.16 -22.74 7.21
CA ASP A 485 10.77 -22.36 6.88
C ASP A 485 10.62 -21.71 5.49
N PHE A 486 11.73 -21.52 4.75
CA PHE A 486 11.73 -20.81 3.47
C PHE A 486 12.05 -21.72 2.29
N ASP A 487 11.34 -21.52 1.19
CA ASP A 487 11.59 -22.16 -0.10
C ASP A 487 12.11 -21.19 -1.15
N LEU A 488 12.92 -21.73 -2.06
CA LEU A 488 13.40 -20.97 -3.20
C LEU A 488 12.31 -20.91 -4.28
N VAL A 489 11.92 -19.70 -4.68
CA VAL A 489 10.88 -19.47 -5.69
C VAL A 489 11.40 -18.53 -6.77
N VAL A 490 10.89 -18.68 -7.99
CA VAL A 490 11.16 -17.73 -9.07
C VAL A 490 10.48 -16.41 -8.71
N ASN A 491 11.21 -15.31 -8.83
CA ASN A 491 10.69 -13.96 -8.64
C ASN A 491 9.66 -13.67 -9.74
N PRO A 492 8.36 -13.55 -9.40
CA PRO A 492 7.32 -13.30 -10.39
C PRO A 492 7.45 -11.90 -11.02
N ARG A 493 8.25 -11.01 -10.43
CA ARG A 493 8.45 -9.62 -10.85
C ARG A 493 9.70 -9.43 -11.73
N SER A 494 10.45 -10.49 -12.01
CA SER A 494 11.70 -10.42 -12.76
C SER A 494 11.59 -11.14 -14.10
N GLU A 495 12.00 -10.47 -15.18
CA GLU A 495 12.12 -11.07 -16.51
C GLU A 495 13.35 -12.00 -16.61
N ASN A 496 14.32 -11.86 -15.71
CA ASN A 496 15.61 -12.55 -15.75
C ASN A 496 15.66 -13.83 -14.88
N GLU A 497 14.51 -14.41 -14.54
CA GLU A 497 14.40 -15.63 -13.72
C GLU A 497 15.17 -15.57 -12.37
N SER A 498 15.29 -14.39 -11.76
CA SER A 498 15.90 -14.25 -10.43
C SER A 498 15.10 -15.03 -9.38
N PHE A 499 15.74 -15.48 -8.30
CA PHE A 499 15.08 -16.22 -7.22
C PHE A 499 14.86 -15.38 -5.97
N LEU A 500 13.85 -15.74 -5.18
CA LEU A 500 13.55 -15.19 -3.86
C LEU A 500 13.28 -16.33 -2.86
N LEU A 501 13.35 -16.01 -1.57
CA LEU A 501 12.93 -16.87 -0.49
C LEU A 501 11.46 -16.61 -0.16
N TRP A 502 10.62 -17.63 -0.27
CA TRP A 502 9.21 -17.57 0.13
C TRP A 502 9.02 -18.35 1.42
N LYS A 503 8.45 -17.71 2.44
CA LYS A 503 8.07 -18.37 3.70
C LYS A 503 6.93 -19.35 3.40
N ARG A 504 7.03 -20.61 3.86
CA ARG A 504 6.01 -21.66 3.67
C ARG A 504 4.73 -21.42 4.49
N ASP A 505 4.10 -20.28 4.26
CA ASP A 505 2.97 -19.78 5.01
C ASP A 505 1.89 -19.29 4.03
N LEU A 506 0.67 -19.81 4.20
CA LEU A 506 -0.48 -19.46 3.37
C LEU A 506 -1.38 -18.40 4.01
N SER A 507 -1.07 -17.90 5.20
CA SER A 507 -1.91 -16.94 5.93
C SER A 507 -2.34 -15.74 5.07
N GLY A 508 -1.43 -15.16 4.28
CA GLY A 508 -1.72 -14.04 3.36
C GLY A 508 -2.69 -14.37 2.21
N TYR A 509 -2.83 -15.66 1.86
CA TYR A 509 -3.67 -16.12 0.75
C TYR A 509 -5.11 -16.46 1.17
N GLN A 510 -5.42 -16.33 2.46
CA GLN A 510 -6.72 -16.69 3.00
C GLN A 510 -7.82 -15.78 2.44
N GLN A 511 -8.90 -16.41 2.01
CA GLN A 511 -10.10 -15.70 1.59
C GLN A 511 -10.78 -15.05 2.81
N SER A 512 -11.35 -13.86 2.59
CA SER A 512 -12.06 -13.16 3.67
C SER A 512 -13.16 -14.02 4.28
N ALA A 513 -13.46 -13.81 5.57
CA ALA A 513 -14.53 -14.53 6.26
C ALA A 513 -15.89 -14.42 5.54
N LEU A 514 -16.15 -13.31 4.84
CA LEU A 514 -17.35 -13.13 4.01
C LEU A 514 -17.40 -14.12 2.83
N VAL A 515 -16.27 -14.34 2.16
CA VAL A 515 -16.16 -15.32 1.06
C VAL A 515 -16.24 -16.73 1.62
N ALA A 516 -15.48 -17.03 2.68
CA ALA A 516 -15.49 -18.33 3.35
C ALA A 516 -16.91 -18.75 3.80
N ASN A 517 -17.68 -17.83 4.40
CA ASN A 517 -19.05 -18.10 4.80
C ASN A 517 -20.02 -18.29 3.61
N ARG A 518 -19.79 -17.60 2.49
CA ARG A 518 -20.57 -17.83 1.26
C ARG A 518 -20.26 -19.18 0.64
N LEU A 519 -18.99 -19.58 0.62
CA LEU A 519 -18.58 -20.89 0.12
C LEU A 519 -19.24 -22.02 0.93
N LYS A 520 -19.31 -21.89 2.26
CA LYS A 520 -20.02 -22.86 3.12
C LYS A 520 -21.51 -23.01 2.79
N ASN A 521 -22.17 -21.94 2.34
CA ASN A 521 -23.60 -21.93 2.10
C ASN A 521 -23.99 -22.17 0.63
N SER A 522 -23.09 -21.93 -0.32
CA SER A 522 -23.43 -21.80 -1.74
C SER A 522 -22.32 -22.25 -2.70
N GLY A 523 -21.19 -22.78 -2.20
CA GLY A 523 -20.16 -23.37 -3.05
C GLY A 523 -20.59 -24.77 -3.50
N ASN A 524 -20.48 -25.05 -4.80
CA ASN A 524 -20.80 -26.36 -5.36
C ASN A 524 -19.51 -27.12 -5.69
N PRO A 525 -19.46 -28.45 -5.58
CA PRO A 525 -18.32 -29.22 -6.07
C PRO A 525 -18.06 -28.94 -7.56
N SER A 526 -16.80 -28.75 -7.94
CA SER A 526 -16.36 -28.57 -9.31
C SER A 526 -16.52 -29.87 -10.09
N SER A 527 -16.85 -29.78 -11.38
CA SER A 527 -16.87 -30.92 -12.30
C SER A 527 -15.50 -31.55 -12.51
N GLU A 528 -14.41 -30.81 -12.25
CA GLU A 528 -13.03 -31.31 -12.42
C GLU A 528 -12.56 -32.13 -11.22
N ASN A 529 -13.04 -31.80 -10.02
CA ASN A 529 -12.65 -32.46 -8.77
C ASN A 529 -13.67 -32.12 -7.68
N GLU A 530 -14.29 -33.14 -7.09
CA GLU A 530 -15.30 -32.98 -6.02
C GLU A 530 -14.75 -32.31 -4.76
N GLN A 531 -13.42 -32.30 -4.58
CA GLN A 531 -12.73 -31.65 -3.46
C GLN A 531 -12.40 -30.18 -3.72
N ILE A 532 -12.85 -29.63 -4.86
CA ILE A 532 -12.74 -28.24 -5.24
C ILE A 532 -14.14 -27.66 -5.29
N LEU A 533 -14.33 -26.47 -4.73
CA LEU A 533 -15.59 -25.75 -4.80
C LEU A 533 -15.56 -24.75 -5.95
N ASP A 534 -16.54 -24.81 -6.84
CA ASP A 534 -16.87 -23.75 -7.79
C ASP A 534 -17.84 -22.75 -7.13
N PHE A 535 -17.46 -21.47 -7.19
CA PHE A 535 -18.34 -20.37 -6.82
C PHE A 535 -18.08 -19.14 -7.70
N ASN A 536 -19.05 -18.81 -8.56
CA ASN A 536 -18.96 -17.73 -9.56
C ASN A 536 -17.78 -17.91 -10.54
N ASN A 537 -17.64 -19.12 -11.12
CA ASN A 537 -16.59 -19.47 -12.09
C ASN A 537 -15.17 -19.30 -11.53
N ARG A 538 -15.02 -19.58 -10.25
CA ARG A 538 -13.75 -19.53 -9.52
C ARG A 538 -13.66 -20.76 -8.65
N TYR A 539 -12.46 -21.28 -8.53
CA TYR A 539 -12.19 -22.51 -7.80
C TYR A 539 -11.63 -22.21 -6.43
N TYR A 540 -12.11 -22.94 -5.44
CA TYR A 540 -11.69 -22.80 -4.05
C TYR A 540 -11.41 -24.14 -3.41
N ILE A 541 -10.47 -24.15 -2.48
CA ILE A 541 -10.14 -25.33 -1.67
C ILE A 541 -10.16 -24.95 -0.20
N TRP A 542 -10.33 -25.97 0.66
CA TRP A 542 -10.16 -25.85 2.10
C TRP A 542 -8.86 -26.51 2.51
N ILE A 543 -7.99 -25.75 3.18
CA ILE A 543 -6.82 -26.27 3.88
C ILE A 543 -7.06 -25.99 5.36
N LYS A 544 -7.31 -27.06 6.13
CA LYS A 544 -7.82 -26.96 7.51
C LYS A 544 -9.11 -26.11 7.52
N ASP A 545 -9.19 -25.08 8.38
CA ASP A 545 -10.39 -24.25 8.55
C ASP A 545 -10.42 -22.98 7.69
N SER A 546 -9.52 -22.86 6.71
CA SER A 546 -9.39 -21.66 5.87
C SER A 546 -9.64 -21.96 4.40
N ALA A 547 -10.36 -21.04 3.74
CA ALA A 547 -10.65 -21.12 2.31
C ALA A 547 -9.59 -20.38 1.49
N TYR A 548 -9.20 -20.97 0.38
CA TYR A 548 -8.21 -20.44 -0.55
C TYR A 548 -8.75 -20.47 -1.97
N GLU A 549 -8.54 -19.40 -2.73
CA GLU A 549 -8.83 -19.40 -4.17
C GLU A 549 -7.67 -20.08 -4.90
N VAL A 550 -7.99 -20.91 -5.88
CA VAL A 550 -7.02 -21.66 -6.66
C VAL A 550 -7.27 -21.52 -8.16
N GLN A 551 -6.20 -21.67 -8.93
CA GLN A 551 -6.26 -21.82 -10.37
C GLN A 551 -5.50 -23.08 -10.79
N THR A 552 -5.98 -23.72 -11.86
CA THR A 552 -5.25 -24.79 -12.51
C THR A 552 -4.19 -24.21 -13.45
N THR A 553 -3.02 -24.83 -13.49
CA THR A 553 -1.92 -24.51 -14.41
C THR A 553 -1.39 -25.79 -15.03
N SER A 554 -0.53 -25.70 -16.05
CA SER A 554 0.15 -26.87 -16.62
C SER A 554 1.00 -27.66 -15.60
N ARG A 555 1.28 -27.06 -14.44
CA ARG A 555 2.03 -27.67 -13.32
C ARG A 555 1.12 -28.06 -12.14
N GLY A 556 -0.20 -28.10 -12.32
CA GLY A 556 -1.19 -28.42 -11.28
C GLY A 556 -1.83 -27.19 -10.63
N TRP A 557 -2.50 -27.42 -9.50
CA TRP A 557 -3.24 -26.40 -8.77
C TRP A 557 -2.33 -25.45 -8.01
N ARG A 558 -2.63 -24.16 -8.08
CA ARG A 558 -1.90 -23.10 -7.39
C ARG A 558 -2.84 -22.15 -6.69
N VAL A 559 -2.46 -21.75 -5.47
CA VAL A 559 -3.21 -20.77 -4.69
C VAL A 559 -3.02 -19.38 -5.29
N ILE A 560 -4.10 -18.62 -5.37
CA ILE A 560 -4.13 -17.23 -5.84
C ILE A 560 -4.29 -16.32 -4.63
N HIS A 561 -3.47 -15.27 -4.59
CA HIS A 561 -3.57 -14.27 -3.55
C HIS A 561 -4.80 -13.36 -3.81
N PRO A 562 -5.63 -13.05 -2.80
CA PRO A 562 -6.93 -12.40 -2.98
C PRO A 562 -6.86 -10.94 -3.48
N LEU A 563 -5.75 -10.24 -3.26
CA LEU A 563 -5.63 -8.79 -3.50
C LEU A 563 -4.45 -8.39 -4.41
N ASP A 564 -3.26 -8.95 -4.19
CA ASP A 564 -2.09 -8.85 -5.08
C ASP A 564 -2.05 -9.97 -6.14
N LYS A 565 -2.23 -9.61 -7.42
CA LYS A 565 -2.14 -10.56 -8.54
C LYS A 565 -0.70 -10.94 -8.91
N SER A 566 0.28 -10.15 -8.46
CA SER A 566 1.70 -10.39 -8.73
C SER A 566 2.37 -11.28 -7.67
N ALA A 567 1.65 -11.62 -6.59
CA ALA A 567 2.14 -12.49 -5.55
C ALA A 567 2.46 -13.88 -6.09
N PHE A 568 3.48 -14.50 -5.50
CA PHE A 568 3.84 -15.87 -5.82
C PHE A 568 2.63 -16.80 -5.67
N SER A 569 2.38 -17.70 -6.62
CA SER A 569 1.25 -18.65 -6.54
C SER A 569 1.76 -20.02 -6.08
N PRO A 570 1.72 -20.33 -4.76
CA PRO A 570 2.29 -21.57 -4.25
C PRO A 570 1.51 -22.79 -4.76
N PRO A 571 2.21 -23.88 -5.12
CA PRO A 571 1.55 -25.11 -5.54
C PRO A 571 0.87 -25.79 -4.36
N VAL A 572 -0.27 -26.44 -4.62
CA VAL A 572 -1.00 -27.24 -3.65
C VAL A 572 -1.33 -28.60 -4.25
N ILE A 573 -1.28 -29.62 -3.40
CA ILE A 573 -1.58 -30.99 -3.78
C ILE A 573 -2.65 -31.55 -2.84
N TYR A 574 -3.47 -32.44 -3.39
CA TYR A 574 -4.48 -33.16 -2.62
C TYR A 574 -3.96 -34.57 -2.31
N SER A 575 -4.02 -34.98 -1.03
CA SER A 575 -3.89 -36.38 -0.64
C SER A 575 -5.15 -36.87 0.06
N THR A 576 -5.44 -38.16 -0.07
CA THR A 576 -6.58 -38.79 0.60
C THR A 576 -6.46 -38.81 2.12
N THR A 577 -5.23 -38.72 2.65
CA THR A 577 -4.95 -38.79 4.09
C THR A 577 -4.85 -37.43 4.76
N SER A 578 -4.44 -36.38 4.03
CA SER A 578 -4.16 -35.05 4.61
C SER A 578 -5.00 -33.94 3.98
N GLY A 579 -5.83 -34.26 2.99
CA GLY A 579 -6.56 -33.28 2.20
C GLY A 579 -5.62 -32.40 1.37
N TRP A 580 -6.06 -31.18 1.07
CA TRP A 580 -5.22 -30.19 0.41
C TRP A 580 -4.09 -29.70 1.32
N HIS A 581 -2.86 -29.69 0.82
CA HIS A 581 -1.68 -29.23 1.54
C HIS A 581 -0.58 -28.73 0.58
N LEU A 582 0.43 -28.05 1.13
CA LEU A 582 1.64 -27.68 0.38
C LEU A 582 2.51 -28.92 0.14
N PRO A 583 3.09 -29.08 -1.07
CA PRO A 583 4.02 -30.18 -1.35
C PRO A 583 5.27 -30.07 -0.48
N GLN A 584 5.76 -31.20 0.05
CA GLN A 584 6.93 -31.22 0.94
C GLN A 584 8.24 -30.86 0.22
#